data_AF-A0A920J8G5-F1
#
_entry.id   AF-A0A920J8G5-F1
#
_cell.length_a   1.000
_cell.length_b   1.000
_cell.length_c   1.000
_cell.angle_alpha   90.00
_cell.angle_beta   90.00
_cell.angle_gamma   90.00
#
_symmetry.space_group_name_H-M   'P 1'
#
loop_
_entity.id
_entity.type
_entity.pdbx_description
1 polymer ?
#
loop_
_entity_poly.entity_id
_entity_poly.type
_entity_poly.pdbx_seq_one_letter_code
_entity_poly.pdbx_strand_id
1 'polypeptide(L)'
;MSNFELLKKLIKIESISPNDNGCFDVIKQQFDGLDFSFEEINYKNISNLIITNGDSKKKTFCFLGHTDVVPPGPESDGVFHLFLVRL
;
A
#
# COMPACT_ATOMS: atom_id res chain seq x y z
N MET A 1 -8.47 3.86 -11.91
CA MET A 1 -9.20 4.84 -11.06
C MET A 1 -8.39 6.14 -11.01
N SER A 2 -8.95 7.29 -10.61
CA SER A 2 -8.12 8.51 -10.48
C SER A 2 -7.21 8.45 -9.25
N ASN A 3 -6.11 9.22 -9.23
CA ASN A 3 -5.19 9.26 -8.10
C ASN A 3 -5.88 9.70 -6.80
N PHE A 4 -6.83 10.65 -6.89
CA PHE A 4 -7.56 11.13 -5.72
C PHE A 4 -8.50 10.06 -5.15
N GLU A 5 -9.16 9.30 -6.02
CA GLU A 5 -10.02 8.19 -5.58
C GLU A 5 -9.19 7.02 -5.02
N LEU A 6 -8.00 6.76 -5.57
CA LEU A 6 -7.05 5.81 -5.00
C LEU A 6 -6.63 6.22 -3.58
N LEU A 7 -6.20 7.49 -3.42
CA LEU A 7 -5.80 8.03 -2.13
C LEU A 7 -6.93 7.90 -1.09
N LYS A 8 -8.16 8.29 -1.46
CA LYS A 8 -9.32 8.17 -0.56
C LYS A 8 -9.60 6.73 -0.16
N LYS A 9 -9.46 5.76 -1.08
CA LYS A 9 -9.66 4.35 -0.75
C LYS A 9 -8.59 3.86 0.23
N LEU A 10 -7.33 4.18 -0.01
CA LEU A 10 -6.21 3.76 0.84
C LEU A 10 -6.29 4.38 2.25
N ILE A 11 -6.58 5.68 2.37
CA ILE A 11 -6.67 6.37 3.68
C ILE A 11 -7.81 5.82 4.56
N LYS A 12 -8.84 5.20 3.96
CA LYS A 12 -9.94 4.56 4.71
C LYS A 12 -9.57 3.21 5.30
N ILE A 13 -8.43 2.63 4.92
CA ILE A 13 -7.98 1.35 5.43
C ILE A 13 -7.17 1.61 6.69
N GLU A 14 -7.56 0.98 7.80
CA GLU A 14 -6.86 1.06 9.08
C GLU A 14 -5.62 0.16 9.06
N SER A 15 -4.66 0.42 8.19
CA SER A 15 -3.45 -0.40 8.01
C SER A 15 -2.42 -0.21 9.13
N ILE A 16 -2.81 -0.35 10.40
CA ILE A 16 -1.89 -0.17 11.53
C ILE A 16 -0.79 -1.24 11.48
N SER A 17 0.48 -0.81 11.51
CA SER A 17 1.66 -1.69 11.45
C SER A 17 1.51 -2.92 12.37
N PRO A 18 1.76 -4.15 11.88
CA PRO A 18 2.24 -4.54 10.55
C PRO A 18 1.11 -4.94 9.56
N ASN A 19 -0.14 -4.57 9.83
CA ASN A 19 -1.30 -5.11 9.13
C ASN A 19 -1.59 -4.33 7.84
N ASP A 20 -1.59 -5.01 6.70
CA ASP A 20 -1.95 -4.39 5.41
C ASP A 20 -3.46 -4.06 5.33
N ASN A 21 -4.30 -4.89 5.93
CA ASN A 21 -5.77 -4.73 5.99
C ASN A 21 -6.46 -4.50 4.63
N GLY A 22 -5.85 -4.94 3.52
CA GLY A 22 -6.43 -4.90 2.17
C GLY A 22 -5.92 -3.75 1.31
N CYS A 23 -4.91 -3.00 1.75
CA CYS A 23 -4.24 -2.01 0.91
C CYS A 23 -3.66 -2.65 -0.36
N PHE A 24 -3.08 -3.85 -0.27
CA PHE A 24 -2.56 -4.57 -1.43
C PHE A 24 -3.63 -4.85 -2.48
N ASP A 25 -4.85 -5.22 -2.07
CA ASP A 25 -5.92 -5.51 -3.02
C ASP A 25 -6.39 -4.25 -3.76
N VAL A 26 -6.48 -3.11 -3.07
CA VAL A 26 -6.79 -1.82 -3.69
C VAL A 26 -5.70 -1.39 -4.68
N ILE A 27 -4.43 -1.65 -4.34
CA ILE A 27 -3.29 -1.36 -5.20
C ILE A 27 -3.32 -2.26 -6.45
N LYS A 28 -3.48 -3.58 -6.30
CA LYS A 28 -3.53 -4.53 -7.42
C LYS A 28 -4.62 -4.17 -8.43
N GLN A 29 -5.80 -3.76 -7.96
CA GLN A 29 -6.91 -3.30 -8.81
C GLN A 29 -6.55 -2.12 -9.74
N GLN A 30 -5.48 -1.35 -9.45
CA GLN A 30 -5.03 -0.29 -10.37
C GLN A 30 -4.38 -0.84 -11.64
N PHE A 31 -3.93 -2.08 -11.61
CA PHE A 31 -3.22 -2.73 -12.69
C PHE A 31 -4.09 -3.74 -13.46
N ASP A 32 -5.40 -3.82 -13.15
CA ASP A 32 -6.34 -4.70 -13.84
C ASP A 32 -6.32 -4.45 -15.35
N GLY A 33 -6.16 -5.53 -16.12
CA GLY A 33 -6.08 -5.47 -17.58
C GLY A 33 -4.73 -5.01 -18.14
N LEU A 34 -3.72 -4.78 -17.28
CA LEU A 34 -2.34 -4.52 -17.67
C LEU A 34 -1.47 -5.77 -17.43
N ASP A 35 -0.35 -5.85 -18.17
CA ASP A 35 0.59 -6.98 -18.10
C ASP A 35 1.56 -6.84 -16.91
N PHE A 36 1.02 -6.85 -15.70
CA PHE A 36 1.80 -6.85 -14.46
C PHE A 36 1.70 -8.22 -13.77
N SER A 37 2.83 -8.67 -13.21
CA SER A 37 2.90 -9.83 -12.32
C SER A 37 2.94 -9.39 -10.86
N PHE A 38 2.29 -10.16 -9.99
CA PHE A 38 2.18 -9.89 -8.57
C PHE A 38 2.77 -11.04 -7.76
N GLU A 39 3.61 -10.71 -6.80
CA GLU A 39 4.18 -11.66 -5.84
C GLU A 39 4.00 -11.10 -4.43
N GLU A 40 3.28 -11.85 -3.58
CA GLU A 40 3.18 -11.54 -2.16
C GLU A 40 4.22 -12.32 -1.38
N ILE A 41 5.08 -11.59 -0.66
CA ILE A 41 6.14 -12.16 0.15
C ILE A 41 5.84 -11.87 1.62
N ASN A 42 5.44 -12.91 2.33
CA ASN A 42 5.25 -12.87 3.76
C ASN A 42 6.55 -13.24 4.46
N TYR A 43 7.14 -12.29 5.19
CA TYR A 43 8.34 -12.52 5.98
C TYR A 43 8.10 -12.16 7.43
N LYS A 44 8.24 -13.15 8.32
CA LYS A 44 7.82 -13.06 9.73
C LYS A 44 6.34 -12.67 9.83
N ASN A 45 6.05 -11.45 10.27
CA ASN A 45 4.71 -10.90 10.46
C ASN A 45 4.43 -9.70 9.53
N ILE A 46 5.26 -9.49 8.51
CA ILE A 46 5.15 -8.37 7.57
C ILE A 46 4.79 -8.94 6.20
N SER A 47 3.73 -8.40 5.62
CA SER A 47 3.32 -8.70 4.24
C SER A 47 3.98 -7.71 3.30
N ASN A 48 4.54 -8.19 2.18
CA ASN A 48 5.15 -7.35 1.15
C ASN A 48 4.53 -7.69 -0.20
N LEU A 49 4.33 -6.70 -1.04
CA LEU A 49 3.81 -6.87 -2.40
C LEU A 49 4.87 -6.40 -3.41
N ILE A 50 5.29 -7.31 -4.28
CA ILE A 50 6.13 -7.01 -5.43
C ILE A 50 5.24 -7.01 -6.67
N ILE A 51 5.28 -5.91 -7.42
CA ILE A 51 4.55 -5.73 -8.67
C ILE A 51 5.58 -5.47 -9.77
N THR A 52 5.58 -6.29 -10.81
CA THR A 52 6.59 -6.24 -11.88
C THR A 52 5.94 -6.19 -13.25
N ASN A 53 6.60 -5.49 -14.19
CA ASN A 53 6.25 -5.48 -15.61
C ASN A 53 7.55 -5.42 -16.41
N GLY A 54 7.67 -6.27 -17.44
CA GLY A 54 8.82 -6.35 -18.32
C GLY A 54 9.82 -7.46 -17.97
N ASP A 55 11.03 -7.34 -18.52
CA ASP A 55 12.07 -8.38 -18.46
C ASP A 55 13.06 -8.11 -17.31
N SER A 56 13.16 -9.07 -16.39
CA SER A 56 14.05 -9.02 -15.21
C SER A 56 15.54 -8.96 -15.53
N LYS A 57 15.95 -9.23 -16.79
CA LYS A 57 17.35 -9.15 -17.24
C LYS A 57 17.77 -7.74 -17.67
N LYS A 58 16.85 -6.77 -17.71
CA LYS A 58 17.13 -5.38 -18.09
C LYS A 58 17.34 -4.51 -16.85
N LYS A 59 17.71 -3.24 -17.06
CA LYS A 59 17.79 -2.26 -15.98
C LYS A 59 16.40 -2.03 -15.37
N THR A 60 16.29 -2.24 -14.07
CA THR A 60 15.04 -2.06 -13.32
C THR A 60 14.96 -0.65 -12.76
N PHE A 61 13.80 -0.02 -12.95
CA PHE A 61 13.39 1.15 -12.20
C PHE A 61 12.33 0.71 -11.19
N CYS A 62 12.47 1.09 -9.92
CA CYS A 62 11.64 0.61 -8.83
C CYS A 62 11.03 1.77 -8.04
N PHE A 63 9.72 1.69 -7.79
CA PHE A 63 9.05 2.51 -6.78
C PHE A 63 8.99 1.70 -5.49
N LEU A 64 9.37 2.31 -4.38
CA LEU A 64 9.32 1.69 -3.05
C LEU A 64 8.48 2.57 -2.12
N GLY A 65 7.67 1.92 -1.29
CA GLY A 65 6.84 2.57 -0.27
C GLY A 65 6.32 1.52 0.71
N HIS A 66 5.46 1.97 1.63
CA HIS A 66 4.84 1.11 2.63
C HIS A 66 3.34 1.45 2.73
N THR A 67 2.51 0.47 3.10
CA THR A 67 1.06 0.65 3.22
C THR A 67 0.62 0.89 4.66
N ASP A 68 1.45 0.50 5.62
CA ASP A 68 1.14 0.57 7.03
C ASP A 68 1.32 1.98 7.60
N VAL A 69 0.63 2.25 8.71
CA VAL A 69 0.59 3.54 9.36
C VAL A 69 0.66 3.39 10.87
N VAL A 70 1.02 4.48 11.55
CA VAL A 70 1.03 4.51 13.02
C VAL A 70 -0.39 4.60 13.59
N PRO A 71 -0.62 4.15 14.84
CA PRO A 71 -1.88 4.37 15.53
C PRO A 71 -2.28 5.85 15.55
N PRO A 72 -3.58 6.19 15.44
CA PRO A 72 -4.05 7.56 15.33
C PRO A 72 -4.00 8.34 16.66
N GLY A 73 -3.41 7.82 17.74
CA GLY A 73 -3.46 8.46 19.05
C GLY A 73 -4.88 8.46 19.68
N PRO A 74 -5.08 9.18 20.80
CA PRO A 74 -6.37 9.25 21.49
C PRO A 74 -7.43 10.05 20.73
N GLU A 75 -8.66 9.55 20.66
CA GLU A 75 -9.79 10.27 20.04
C GLU A 75 -10.11 11.60 20.73
N SER A 76 -9.78 11.72 22.02
CA SER A 76 -10.04 12.91 22.85
C SER A 76 -9.26 14.14 22.42
N ASP A 77 -8.21 13.99 21.62
CA ASP A 77 -7.31 15.10 21.27
C ASP A 77 -7.92 16.01 20.19
N GLY A 78 -9.10 15.66 19.65
CA GLY A 78 -9.83 16.48 18.66
C GLY A 78 -9.10 16.64 17.32
N VAL A 79 -7.93 16.02 17.18
CA VAL A 79 -7.13 15.96 15.97
C VAL A 79 -7.56 14.70 15.23
N PHE A 80 -8.12 14.86 14.02
CA PHE A 80 -8.16 13.77 13.06
C PHE A 80 -6.71 13.43 12.71
N HIS A 81 -6.15 12.46 13.40
CA HIS A 81 -4.86 11.88 13.03
C HIS A 81 -5.10 11.07 11.77
N LEU A 82 -5.01 11.76 10.63
CA LEU A 82 -4.89 11.14 9.33
C LEU A 82 -3.80 10.08 9.47
N PHE A 83 -4.13 8.82 9.18
CA PHE A 83 -3.19 7.72 9.14
C PHE A 83 -1.96 8.15 8.32
N LEU A 84 -0.90 8.52 9.02
CA LEU A 84 0.15 9.36 8.46
C LEU A 84 1.11 8.44 7.70
N VAL A 85 0.89 8.33 6.39
CA VAL A 85 1.82 7.69 5.47
C VAL A 85 3.07 8.57 5.40
N ARG A 86 4.17 8.12 6.01
CA ARG A 86 5.48 8.77 5.91
C ARG A 86 6.25 8.14 4.76
N LEU A 87 6.16 8.74 3.57
CA LEU A 87 7.06 8.41 2.46
C LEU A 87 8.53 8.63 2.85
#